data_AF-A0A537FTG7-F1
#
_entry.id   AF-A0A537FTG7-F1
#
_cell.length_a   1.000
_cell.length_b   1.000
_cell.length_c   1.000
_cell.angle_alpha   90.00
_cell.angle_beta   90.00
_cell.angle_gamma   90.00
#
_symmetry.space_group_name_H-M   'P 1'
#
loop_
_entity.id
_entity.type
_entity.pdbx_description
1 polymer ?
#
loop_
_entity_poly.entity_id
_entity_poly.type
_entity_poly.pdbx_seq_one_letter_code
_entity_poly.pdbx_strand_id
1 'polypeptide(L)'
;MAELKVYLSDSLNEKFRRVAMSIYGYGRGSISKAAEAALTKWCVEHEPPATAKTADSFKGERGQAGRAETGIDPDERKKTRSEHEPTGENDSLGQIGSSL
;
A
#
# COMPACT_ATOMS: atom_id res chain seq x y z
N MET A 1 9.85 -18.14 -1.26
CA MET A 1 9.38 -16.91 -1.93
C MET A 1 8.44 -16.20 -0.98
N ALA A 2 8.44 -14.87 -0.98
CA ALA A 2 7.46 -14.09 -0.24
C ALA A 2 6.12 -14.03 -1.01
N GLU A 3 5.04 -13.72 -0.29
CA GLU A 3 3.70 -13.54 -0.87
C GLU A 3 3.24 -12.09 -0.68
N LEU A 4 2.62 -11.51 -1.71
CA LEU A 4 1.98 -10.20 -1.67
C LEU A 4 0.56 -10.34 -2.22
N LYS A 5 -0.44 -9.99 -1.41
CA LYS A 5 -1.85 -9.97 -1.84
C LYS A 5 -2.20 -8.58 -2.37
N VAL A 6 -2.61 -8.51 -3.63
CA VAL A 6 -2.99 -7.26 -4.32
C VAL A 6 -4.40 -7.38 -4.84
N TYR A 7 -5.20 -6.33 -4.62
CA TYR A 7 -6.54 -6.22 -5.20
C TYR A 7 -6.44 -5.42 -6.49
N LEU A 8 -7.01 -5.97 -7.56
CA LEU A 8 -7.05 -5.36 -8.89
C LEU A 8 -8.51 -5.33 -9.37
N SER A 9 -8.87 -4.36 -10.20
CA SER A 9 -10.13 -4.42 -10.94
C SER A 9 -10.16 -5.68 -11.83
N ASP A 10 -11.33 -6.28 -11.99
CA ASP A 10 -11.49 -7.51 -12.78
C ASP A 10 -10.92 -7.41 -14.20
N SER A 11 -11.19 -6.29 -14.88
CA SER A 11 -10.71 -6.01 -16.25
C SER A 11 -9.18 -6.04 -16.34
N LEU A 12 -8.49 -5.50 -15.34
CA LEU A 12 -7.03 -5.49 -15.30
C LEU A 12 -6.47 -6.88 -14.99
N ASN A 13 -7.07 -7.60 -14.05
CA ASN A 13 -6.66 -8.97 -13.72
C ASN A 13 -6.80 -9.90 -14.93
N GLU A 14 -7.91 -9.82 -15.68
CA GLU A 14 -8.11 -10.63 -16.87
C GLU A 14 -7.07 -10.31 -17.96
N LYS A 15 -6.86 -9.01 -18.24
CA LYS A 15 -5.86 -8.56 -19.21
C LYS A 15 -4.46 -9.01 -18.82
N PHE A 16 -4.10 -8.85 -17.54
CA PHE A 16 -2.78 -9.22 -17.04
C PHE A 16 -2.54 -10.73 -17.17
N ARG A 17 -3.49 -11.58 -16.76
CA ARG A 17 -3.38 -13.04 -16.89
C ARG A 17 -3.21 -13.46 -18.35
N ARG A 18 -4.02 -12.90 -19.26
CA ARG A 18 -3.95 -13.22 -20.69
C ARG A 18 -2.58 -12.89 -21.27
N VAL A 19 -2.06 -11.69 -20.99
CA VAL A 19 -0.74 -11.25 -21.47
C VAL A 19 0.39 -12.07 -20.84
N ALA A 20 0.34 -12.30 -19.52
CA ALA A 20 1.32 -13.10 -18.81
C ALA A 20 1.42 -14.52 -19.38
N MET A 21 0.28 -15.16 -19.63
CA MET A 21 0.25 -16.51 -20.22
C MET A 21 0.69 -16.51 -21.68
N SER A 22 0.39 -15.46 -22.45
CA SER A 22 0.85 -15.33 -23.83
C SER A 22 2.37 -15.21 -23.95
N ILE A 23 3.04 -14.56 -22.99
CA ILE A 23 4.49 -14.32 -23.01
C ILE A 23 5.26 -15.47 -22.35
N TYR A 24 4.81 -15.91 -21.17
CA TYR A 24 5.53 -16.86 -20.32
C TYR A 24 4.96 -18.30 -20.39
N GLY A 25 3.90 -18.51 -21.17
CA GLY A 25 3.22 -19.79 -21.34
C GLY A 25 2.12 -20.06 -20.31
N TYR A 26 1.40 -21.16 -20.51
CA TYR A 26 0.23 -21.57 -19.71
C TYR A 26 0.59 -22.48 -18.51
N GLY A 27 1.81 -22.35 -18.00
CA GLY A 27 2.34 -23.18 -16.91
C GLY A 27 2.20 -22.57 -15.52
N ARG A 28 2.52 -23.37 -14.50
CA ARG A 28 2.58 -22.90 -13.11
C ARG A 28 3.64 -21.81 -12.97
N GLY A 29 3.24 -20.64 -12.48
CA GLY A 29 4.14 -19.53 -12.19
C GLY A 29 4.34 -18.49 -13.31
N SER A 30 3.67 -18.62 -14.46
CA SER A 30 3.71 -17.58 -15.51
C SER A 30 3.19 -16.23 -15.02
N ILE A 31 2.11 -16.23 -14.23
CA ILE A 31 1.57 -15.02 -13.58
C ILE A 31 2.58 -14.43 -12.59
N SER A 32 3.18 -15.28 -11.74
CA SER A 32 4.17 -14.82 -10.75
C SER A 32 5.40 -14.22 -11.41
N LYS A 33 5.93 -14.85 -12.48
CA LYS A 33 7.06 -14.30 -13.26
C LYS A 33 6.72 -12.96 -13.90
N ALA A 34 5.54 -12.83 -14.50
CA ALA A 34 5.09 -11.57 -15.07
C ALA A 34 4.95 -10.48 -14.00
N ALA A 35 4.43 -10.84 -12.82
CA ALA A 35 4.24 -9.92 -11.71
C ALA A 35 5.58 -9.45 -11.14
N GLU A 36 6.52 -10.36 -10.94
CA GLU A 36 7.88 -10.04 -10.51
C GLU A 36 8.53 -9.05 -11.48
N ALA A 37 8.52 -9.34 -12.79
CA ALA A 37 9.10 -8.44 -13.80
C ALA A 37 8.44 -7.05 -13.80
N ALA A 38 7.11 -6.99 -13.70
CA ALA A 38 6.37 -5.72 -13.68
C ALA A 38 6.67 -4.90 -12.42
N LEU A 39 6.69 -5.55 -11.24
CA LEU A 39 6.96 -4.90 -9.96
C LEU A 39 8.42 -4.45 -9.87
N THR A 40 9.38 -5.25 -10.36
CA THR A 40 10.78 -4.84 -10.44
C THR A 40 10.94 -3.59 -11.29
N LYS A 41 10.30 -3.55 -12.48
CA LYS A 41 10.34 -2.36 -13.33
C LYS A 41 9.73 -1.15 -12.66
N TRP A 42 8.58 -1.32 -12.00
CA TRP A 42 7.93 -0.26 -11.24
C TRP A 42 8.85 0.30 -10.14
N CYS A 43 9.50 -0.57 -9.37
CA CYS A 43 10.43 -0.14 -8.33
C CYS A 43 11.61 0.64 -8.93
N VAL A 44 12.22 0.17 -10.02
CA VAL A 44 13.34 0.89 -10.66
C VAL A 44 12.92 2.27 -11.16
N GLU A 45 11.71 2.40 -11.68
CA GLU A 45 11.18 3.67 -12.20
C GLU A 45 10.85 4.68 -11.09
N HIS A 46 10.49 4.20 -9.90
CA HIS A 46 9.96 5.01 -8.81
C HIS A 46 10.83 5.04 -7.54
N GLU A 47 11.91 4.27 -7.48
CA GLU A 47 12.87 4.34 -6.39
C GLU A 47 13.61 5.68 -6.50
N PRO A 48 13.57 6.53 -5.45
CA PRO A 48 14.35 7.75 -5.46
C PRO A 48 15.81 7.39 -5.66
N PRO A 49 16.59 8.19 -6.41
CA PRO A 49 18.02 7.94 -6.53
C PRO A 49 18.56 7.86 -5.11
N ALA A 50 19.07 6.68 -4.75
CA ALA A 50 19.59 6.42 -3.42
C ALA A 50 20.47 7.61 -3.07
N THR A 51 20.05 8.39 -2.07
CA THR A 51 20.81 9.55 -1.64
C THR A 51 22.20 9.01 -1.38
N ALA A 52 23.15 9.41 -2.23
CA ALA A 52 24.52 9.00 -2.12
C ALA A 52 24.90 9.34 -0.69
N LYS A 53 25.08 8.31 0.14
CA LYS A 53 25.71 8.49 1.44
C LYS A 53 27.02 9.16 1.11
N THR A 54 27.14 10.42 1.52
CA THR A 54 28.35 11.22 1.43
C THR A 54 29.42 10.49 2.23
N ALA A 55 30.08 9.52 1.60
CA ALA A 55 31.39 9.04 1.99
C ALA A 55 32.41 9.97 1.31
N ASP A 56 32.34 11.25 1.64
CA ASP A 56 33.45 12.17 1.40
C ASP A 56 34.11 12.40 2.74
N SER A 57 35.08 11.54 3.04
CA SER A 57 36.05 11.78 4.09
C SER A 57 36.97 12.92 3.64
N PHE A 58 36.49 14.16 3.69
CA PHE A 58 37.36 15.32 3.71
C PHE A 58 37.51 15.82 5.15
N LYS A 59 38.69 15.51 5.67
CA LYS A 59 39.26 16.00 6.92
C LYS A 59 39.42 17.52 6.80
N GLY A 60 38.69 18.27 7.62
CA GLY A 60 38.79 19.73 7.68
C GLY A 60 38.25 20.25 9.01
N GLU A 61 39.15 20.44 9.97
CA GLU A 61 38.87 21.03 11.28
C GLU A 61 38.33 22.47 11.17
N ARG A 62 37.49 22.83 12.16
CA ARG A 62 37.41 24.13 12.87
C ARG A 62 36.17 25.01 12.58
N GLY A 63 35.30 25.16 13.58
CA GLY A 63 34.39 26.32 13.73
C GLY A 63 33.08 26.03 14.49
N GLN A 64 32.85 26.73 15.59
CA GLN A 64 31.81 26.50 16.61
C GLN A 64 30.40 27.03 16.30
N ALA A 65 29.45 26.50 17.09
CA ALA A 65 28.33 27.18 17.77
C ALA A 65 26.93 27.08 17.14
N GLY A 66 25.99 26.50 17.90
CA GLY A 66 24.55 26.57 17.63
C GLY A 66 23.70 25.53 18.36
N ARG A 67 23.54 25.71 19.67
CA ARG A 67 22.70 24.94 20.62
C ARG A 67 21.21 24.95 20.25
N ALA A 68 20.56 23.78 20.25
CA ALA A 68 19.32 23.48 20.99
C ALA A 68 18.88 22.02 20.78
N GLU A 69 18.87 21.25 21.87
CA GLU A 69 18.22 19.96 22.08
C GLU A 69 16.70 20.19 22.18
N THR A 70 15.80 19.35 21.66
CA THR A 70 15.24 18.09 22.20
C THR A 70 14.26 17.59 21.11
N GLY A 71 13.80 16.36 20.97
CA GLY A 71 13.66 15.17 21.79
C GLY A 71 12.69 14.27 21.00
N ILE A 72 13.03 13.00 20.86
CA ILE A 72 12.27 11.98 20.12
C ILE A 72 10.97 11.68 20.90
N ASP A 73 9.81 11.56 20.21
CA ASP A 73 9.10 10.26 20.12
C ASP A 73 7.89 10.28 19.15
N PRO A 74 7.76 9.30 18.23
CA PRO A 74 6.59 9.09 17.40
C PRO A 74 5.67 8.02 18.01
N ASP A 75 5.05 8.29 19.16
CA ASP A 75 3.97 7.47 19.72
C ASP A 75 2.86 8.37 20.29
N GLU A 76 1.90 8.74 19.43
CA GLU A 76 0.56 9.07 19.91
C GLU A 76 -0.45 8.10 19.31
N ARG A 77 -0.52 6.93 19.95
CA ARG A 77 -1.63 6.00 19.82
C ARG A 77 -2.73 6.40 20.81
N LYS A 78 -3.93 6.65 20.25
CA LYS A 78 -5.29 6.53 20.83
C LYS A 78 -5.93 7.77 21.52
N LYS A 79 -7.02 8.24 20.90
CA LYS A 79 -8.24 8.65 21.60
C LYS A 79 -9.46 8.24 20.76
N THR A 80 -9.97 7.04 21.00
CA THR A 80 -11.31 6.78 21.59
C THR A 80 -12.45 7.54 20.94
N ARG A 81 -13.23 6.82 20.12
CA ARG A 81 -14.70 6.68 20.17
C ARG A 81 -15.47 7.86 20.79
N SER A 82 -16.18 8.59 19.94
CA SER A 82 -17.48 9.17 20.29
C SER A 82 -18.40 9.10 19.08
N GLU A 83 -19.45 8.31 19.25
CA GLU A 83 -20.75 8.23 18.59
C GLU A 83 -21.00 9.12 17.36
N HIS A 84 -21.35 8.46 16.24
CA HIS A 84 -22.25 9.01 15.24
C HIS A 84 -23.45 8.06 15.16
N GLU A 85 -24.52 8.44 15.85
CA GLU A 85 -25.90 8.08 15.51
C GLU A 85 -26.29 8.88 14.26
N PRO A 86 -26.70 8.25 13.16
CA PRO A 86 -27.66 8.84 12.26
C PRO A 86 -29.06 8.33 12.63
N THR A 87 -29.82 9.23 13.23
CA THR A 87 -31.27 9.16 13.35
C THR A 87 -31.90 9.25 11.95
N GLY A 88 -32.90 8.41 11.68
CA GLY A 88 -33.64 8.34 10.41
C GLY A 88 -33.42 6.96 9.79
N GLU A 89 -34.43 6.13 9.54
CA GLU A 89 -35.65 6.48 8.84
C GLU A 89 -36.86 5.72 9.40
N ASN A 90 -37.98 6.44 9.46
CA ASN A 90 -39.29 5.82 9.45
C ASN A 90 -39.43 5.05 8.14
N ASP A 91 -39.86 3.79 8.20
CA ASP A 91 -40.86 3.36 7.23
C ASP A 91 -41.83 2.36 7.84
N SER A 92 -43.08 2.61 7.46
CA SER A 92 -44.28 2.10 8.09
C SER A 92 -44.73 0.79 7.43
N LEU A 93 -45.37 -0.03 8.27
CA LEU A 93 -46.56 -0.85 7.97
C LEU A 93 -46.53 -1.87 6.82
N GLY A 94 -46.84 -3.12 7.19
CA GLY A 94 -47.36 -4.14 6.27
C GLY A 94 -47.05 -5.56 6.72
N GLN A 95 -47.61 -6.02 7.85
CA GLN A 95 -48.77 -6.91 7.83
C GLN A 95 -48.47 -8.31 7.24
N ILE A 96 -47.94 -9.22 8.07
CA ILE A 96 -48.06 -10.67 7.81
C ILE A 96 -49.33 -11.18 8.49
N GLY A 97 -50.45 -11.03 7.79
CA GLY A 97 -51.73 -11.61 8.13
C GLY A 97 -51.96 -12.92 7.39
N SER A 98 -51.94 -14.02 8.16
CA SER A 98 -52.77 -15.23 8.16
C SER A 98 -53.51 -15.74 6.90
N SER A 99 -53.42 -17.08 6.78
CA SER A 99 -54.48 -18.04 6.36
C SER A 99 -54.86 -18.07 4.87
N LEU A 100 -55.27 -19.18 4.25
CA LEU A 100 -55.87 -20.46 4.67
C LEU A 100 -55.26 -21.63 3.88
#